data_AF-A0A833E6P6-F1
#
_entry.id   AF-A0A833E6P6-F1
#
_cell.length_a   1.000
_cell.length_b   1.000
_cell.length_c   1.000
_cell.angle_alpha   90.00
_cell.angle_beta   90.00
_cell.angle_gamma   90.00
#
_symmetry.space_group_name_H-M   'P 1'
#
loop_
_entity.id
_entity.type
_entity.pdbx_description
1 polymer ?
#
loop_
_entity_poly.entity_id
_entity_poly.type
_entity_poly.pdbx_seq_one_letter_code
_entity_poly.pdbx_strand_id
1 'polypeptide(L)' 'MARRRRMPFKACKKCKALVEHEVEKCPLCSSTLFSDDWEGMVIILTVNSQSASVLKAVKPWRYAIKVR' A
#
# COMPACT_ATOMS: atom_id res chain seq x y z
N MET A 1 -8.19 25.50 -8.95
CA MET A 1 -7.39 24.29 -8.66
C MET A 1 -8.33 23.17 -8.25
N ALA A 2 -8.44 22.10 -9.04
CA ALA A 2 -9.31 20.98 -8.70
C ALA A 2 -8.84 20.37 -7.37
N ARG A 3 -9.71 20.34 -6.36
CA ARG A 3 -9.46 19.71 -5.07
C ARG A 3 -9.11 18.25 -5.35
N ARG A 4 -7.83 17.87 -5.32
CA ARG A 4 -7.42 16.47 -5.45
C ARG A 4 -8.17 15.70 -4.37
N ARG A 5 -9.13 14.86 -4.77
CA ARG A 5 -9.82 13.97 -3.84
C ARG A 5 -8.73 13.15 -3.14
N ARG A 6 -8.67 13.26 -1.81
CA ARG A 6 -7.78 12.45 -1.00
C ARG A 6 -8.04 10.98 -1.33
N MET A 7 -6.99 10.22 -1.60
CA MET A 7 -7.14 8.79 -1.86
C MET A 7 -7.69 8.11 -0.59
N PRO A 8 -8.53 7.07 -0.73
CA PRO A 8 -9.16 6.42 0.41
C PRO A 8 -8.16 5.76 1.38
N PHE A 9 -6.94 5.49 0.91
CA PHE A 9 -5.88 4.86 1.69
C PHE A 9 -4.60 5.70 1.65
N LYS A 10 -3.74 5.49 2.64
CA LYS A 10 -2.32 5.89 2.62
C LYS A 10 -1.45 4.66 2.38
N ALA A 11 -0.32 4.84 1.69
CA ALA A 11 0.62 3.77 1.39
C ALA A 11 1.80 3.80 2.36
N CYS A 12 2.21 2.64 2.87
CA CYS A 12 3.45 2.51 3.62
C CYS A 12 4.65 2.70 2.69
N LYS A 13 5.56 3.64 3.00
CA LYS A 13 6.75 3.87 2.17
C LYS A 13 7.72 2.68 2.15
N LYS A 14 7.70 1.85 3.20
CA LYS A 14 8.63 0.73 3.37
C LYS A 14 8.19 -0.54 2.62
N CYS A 15 6.91 -0.88 2.69
CA CYS A 15 6.38 -2.15 2.12
C CYS A 15 5.26 -1.96 1.10
N LYS A 16 4.91 -0.71 0.76
CA LYS A 16 3.85 -0.33 -0.18
C LYS A 16 2.43 -0.77 0.20
N ALA A 17 2.22 -1.27 1.41
CA ALA A 17 0.91 -1.65 1.90
C ALA A 17 -0.01 -0.44 2.00
N LEU A 18 -1.22 -0.56 1.47
CA LEU A 18 -2.28 0.43 1.61
C LEU A 18 -3.04 0.17 2.91
N VAL A 19 -3.17 1.21 3.72
CA VAL A 19 -3.88 1.17 5.00
C VAL A 19 -4.82 2.36 5.11
N GLU A 20 -5.81 2.25 5.98
CA GLU A 20 -6.69 3.36 6.30
C GLU A 20 -5.92 4.49 6.99
N HIS A 21 -6.44 5.71 6.91
CA HIS A 21 -5.75 6.90 7.41
C HIS A 21 -5.56 6.89 8.93
N GLU A 22 -6.44 6.21 9.65
CA GLU A 22 -6.45 6.04 11.10
C GLU A 22 -5.35 5.07 11.60
N VAL A 23 -4.77 4.25 10.71
CA VAL A 23 -3.74 3.27 11.08
C VAL A 23 -2.42 3.97 11.39
N GLU A 24 -2.03 4.01 12.66
CA GLU A 24 -0.78 4.67 13.09
C GLU A 24 0.49 3.87 12.75
N LYS A 25 0.37 2.53 12.70
CA LYS A 25 1.49 1.62 12.49
C LYS A 25 1.15 0.56 11.47
N CYS A 26 2.04 0.35 10.51
CA CYS A 26 1.79 -0.58 9.41
C CYS A 26 1.68 -2.03 9.95
N PRO A 27 0.58 -2.75 9.68
CA PRO A 27 0.38 -4.11 10.20
C PRO A 27 1.31 -5.14 9.55
N LEU A 28 1.97 -4.80 8.44
CA LEU A 28 2.87 -5.71 7.72
C LEU A 28 4.33 -5.56 8.12
N CYS A 29 4.80 -4.34 8.36
CA CYS A 29 6.23 -4.07 8.58
C CYS A 29 6.52 -3.20 9.81
N SER A 30 5.50 -2.85 10.59
CA SER A 30 5.61 -2.04 11.82
C SER A 30 6.16 -0.62 11.61
N SER A 31 6.26 -0.14 10.37
CA SER A 31 6.68 1.24 10.07
C SER A 31 5.55 2.23 10.32
N THR A 32 5.90 3.45 10.73
CA THR A 32 5.02 4.61 10.88
C THR A 32 5.14 5.58 9.69
N LEU A 33 5.97 5.25 8.68
CA LEU A 33 6.19 6.08 7.50
C LEU A 33 5.17 5.76 6.41
N PHE A 34 4.27 6.71 6.18
CA PHE A 34 3.21 6.62 5.18
C PHE A 34 3.28 7.77 4.16
N SER A 35 2.62 7.58 3.03
CA SER A 35 2.44 8.56 1.98
C SER A 35 1.00 8.59 1.48
N ASP A 36 0.47 9.79 1.26
CA ASP A 36 -0.79 10.01 0.55
C ASP A 36 -0.60 10.05 -0.97
N ASP A 37 0.64 10.16 -1.46
CA ASP A 37 0.97 10.20 -2.90
C ASP A 37 1.46 8.82 -3.36
N TRP A 38 0.53 8.02 -3.88
CA TRP A 38 0.79 6.69 -4.42
C TRP A 38 -0.06 6.45 -5.67
N GLU A 39 0.42 5.58 -6.55
CA GLU A 39 -0.21 5.32 -7.85
C GLU A 39 -0.32 3.82 -8.11
N GLY A 40 -1.49 3.42 -8.63
CA GLY A 40 -1.82 2.03 -8.95
C GLY A 40 -2.09 1.18 -7.70
N MET A 41 -3.21 0.45 -7.69
CA MET A 41 -3.58 -0.47 -6.62
C MET A 41 -3.57 -1.91 -7.13
N VAL A 42 -2.98 -2.81 -6.34
CA VAL A 42 -3.05 -4.25 -6.56
C VAL A 42 -3.53 -4.91 -5.29
N ILE A 43 -4.49 -5.84 -5.42
CA ILE A 43 -4.98 -6.63 -4.30
C ILE A 43 -4.43 -8.04 -4.45
N ILE A 44 -3.53 -8.43 -3.54
CA ILE A 44 -2.99 -9.78 -3.49
C ILE A 44 -3.90 -10.62 -2.59
N LEU A 45 -4.59 -11.59 -3.19
CA LEU A 45 -5.42 -12.55 -2.48
C LEU A 45 -4.63 -13.79 -2.04
N THR A 46 -3.63 -14.18 -2.84
CA THR A 46 -2.77 -15.34 -2.60
C THR A 46 -1.32 -15.02 -2.96
N VAL A 47 -0.41 -15.46 -2.10
CA VAL A 47 1.04 -15.28 -2.25
C VAL A 47 1.65 -16.19 -3.31
N ASN A 48 0.94 -17.24 -3.75
CA ASN A 48 1.39 -18.17 -4.80
C ASN A 48 1.19 -17.64 -6.22
N SER A 49 1.02 -16.33 -6.39
CA SER A 49 0.80 -15.70 -7.70
C SER A 49 2.08 -15.04 -8.21
N GLN A 50 2.27 -15.00 -9.54
CA GLN A 50 3.38 -14.26 -10.15
C GLN A 50 3.34 -12.78 -9.76
N SER A 51 2.15 -12.19 -9.64
CA SER A 51 1.95 -10.82 -9.17
C SER A 51 2.50 -10.60 -7.75
N ALA A 52 2.30 -11.55 -6.84
CA ALA A 52 2.84 -11.45 -5.49
C ALA A 52 4.37 -11.53 -5.49
N SER A 53 4.94 -12.39 -6.33
CA SER A 53 6.40 -12.52 -6.50
C SER A 53 7.03 -11.22 -7.02
N VAL A 54 6.46 -10.63 -8.08
CA VAL A 54 6.94 -9.36 -8.66
C VAL A 54 6.86 -8.21 -7.65
N LEU A 55 5.79 -8.14 -6.87
CA LEU A 55 5.61 -7.12 -5.83
C LEU A 55 6.35 -7.44 -4.52
N LYS A 56 7.00 -8.61 -4.42
CA LYS A 56 7.60 -9.14 -3.18
C LYS A 56 6.61 -9.11 -2.02
N ALA A 57 5.34 -9.37 -2.30
CA ALA A 57 4.26 -9.37 -1.33
C ALA A 57 4.34 -10.63 -0.45
N VAL A 58 4.50 -10.41 0.85
CA VAL A 58 4.67 -11.51 1.84
C VAL A 58 3.33 -11.97 2.40
N LYS A 59 2.28 -11.14 2.31
CA LYS A 59 0.95 -11.43 2.86
C LYS A 59 -0.15 -10.98 1.91
N PRO A 60 -1.33 -11.61 1.93
CA PRO A 60 -2.51 -11.12 1.24
C PRO A 60 -2.88 -9.74 1.76
N TRP A 61 -2.78 -8.72 0.91
CA TRP A 61 -3.03 -7.34 1.27
C TRP A 61 -3.24 -6.46 0.02
N ARG A 62 -3.65 -5.21 0.24
CA ARG A 62 -3.75 -4.18 -0.81
C ARG A 62 -2.43 -3.43 -0.89
N TYR A 63 -1.78 -3.41 -2.04
CA TYR A 63 -0.48 -2.76 -2.24
C TYR A 63 -0.58 -1.66 -3.29
N ALA A 64 0.22 -0.62 -3.13
CA ALA A 64 0.48 0.37 -4.16
C ALA A 64 1.59 -0.10 -5.09
N ILE A 65 1.50 0.22 -6.39
CA ILE A 65 2.56 -0.08 -7.36
C ILE A 65 3.73 0.90 -7.16
N LYS A 66 3.40 2.19 -7.12
CA LYS A 66 4.35 3.29 -6.89
C LYS A 66 3.93 4.09 -5.65
N VAL A 67 4.91 4.45 -4.83
CA VAL A 67 4.74 5.29 -3.63
C VAL A 67 5.83 6.37 -3.69
N ARG A 68 5.46 7.62 -3.48
CA ARG A 68 6.39 8.76 -3.42
C ARG A 68 6.65 9.19 -1.97
#